data_AF-A0A7Y9GQE1-F1
#
_entry.id   AF-A0A7Y9GQE1-F1
#
_cell.length_a   1.000
_cell.length_b   1.000
_cell.length_c   1.000
_cell.angle_alpha   90.00
_cell.angle_beta   90.00
_cell.angle_gamma   90.00
#
_symmetry.space_group_name_H-M   'P 1'
#
loop_
_entity.id
_entity.type
_entity.pdbx_description
1 polymer ?
#
loop_
_entity_poly.entity_id
_entity_poly.type
_entity_poly.pdbx_seq_one_letter_code
_entity_poly.pdbx_strand_id
1 'polypeptide(L)'
;MSAITVPAPAAPVTRLRLTVRGRRVLATLAALPAVIALAFAIIGGGSALASRDEGVPAGGFATVTVEPGDTLWAIALEIAPSADPRDVVDAIVRLNALDGVVISAGQELAIPAQYATAP
;
A
#
# COMPACT_ATOMS: atom_id res chain seq x y z
N MET A 1 67.81 -14.27 -44.58
CA MET A 1 66.35 -14.46 -44.72
C MET A 1 65.68 -13.35 -43.91
N SER A 2 65.26 -12.27 -44.56
CA SER A 2 64.65 -11.12 -43.88
C SER A 2 63.13 -11.23 -44.01
N ALA A 3 62.44 -11.39 -42.88
CA ALA A 3 60.98 -11.46 -42.84
C ALA A 3 60.40 -10.04 -42.96
N ILE A 4 59.49 -9.82 -43.90
CA ILE A 4 58.70 -8.60 -44.01
C ILE A 4 57.46 -8.78 -43.13
N THR A 5 57.38 -8.02 -42.04
CA THR A 5 56.18 -7.95 -41.21
C THR A 5 55.23 -6.90 -41.80
N VAL A 6 54.08 -7.34 -42.29
CA VAL A 6 53.01 -6.46 -42.78
C VAL A 6 52.13 -6.04 -41.58
N PRO A 7 51.95 -4.72 -41.33
CA PRO A 7 51.05 -4.28 -40.27
C PRO A 7 49.58 -4.52 -40.67
N ALA A 8 48.79 -5.12 -39.77
CA ALA A 8 47.37 -5.35 -39.96
C ALA A 8 46.56 -4.04 -39.84
N PRO A 9 45.46 -3.87 -40.61
CA PRO A 9 44.65 -2.66 -40.55
C PRO A 9 43.93 -2.54 -39.20
N ALA A 10 44.05 -1.39 -38.55
CA ALA A 10 43.35 -1.08 -37.31
C ALA A 10 41.85 -0.86 -37.59
N ALA A 11 40.98 -1.59 -36.89
CA ALA A 11 39.53 -1.46 -37.01
C ALA A 11 39.04 -0.12 -36.42
N PRO A 12 38.13 0.62 -37.10
CA PRO A 12 37.61 1.87 -36.59
C PRO A 12 36.69 1.62 -35.39
N VAL A 13 37.02 2.21 -34.23
CA VAL A 13 36.17 2.19 -33.03
C VAL A 13 35.21 3.38 -33.06
N THR A 14 33.96 3.12 -33.43
CA THR A 14 32.91 4.15 -33.53
C THR A 14 32.44 4.56 -32.13
N ARG A 15 32.96 5.68 -31.59
CA ARG A 15 32.51 6.22 -30.30
C ARG A 15 31.25 7.07 -30.50
N LEU A 16 30.08 6.46 -30.36
CA LEU A 16 28.80 7.18 -30.34
C LEU A 16 28.72 8.09 -29.12
N ARG A 17 28.93 9.39 -29.33
CA ARG A 17 28.70 10.43 -28.32
C ARG A 17 27.25 10.87 -28.40
N LEU A 18 26.42 10.44 -27.45
CA LEU A 18 25.07 10.95 -27.28
C LEU A 18 25.13 12.46 -27.03
N THR A 19 24.65 13.25 -27.98
CA THR A 19 24.48 14.68 -27.79
C THR A 19 23.45 14.91 -26.68
N VAL A 20 23.55 16.03 -25.97
CA VAL A 20 22.68 16.36 -24.82
C VAL A 20 21.18 16.20 -25.14
N ARG A 21 20.79 16.42 -26.40
CA ARG A 21 19.42 16.24 -26.91
C ARG A 21 19.03 14.76 -27.02
N GLY A 22 19.92 13.89 -27.53
CA GLY A 22 19.68 12.45 -27.62
C GLY A 22 19.53 11.78 -26.25
N ARG A 23 20.30 12.24 -25.25
CA ARG A 23 20.17 11.73 -23.87
C ARG A 23 18.81 12.06 -23.25
N ARG A 24 18.26 13.25 -23.50
CA ARG A 24 16.94 13.65 -23.00
C ARG A 24 15.83 12.80 -23.63
N VAL A 25 15.88 12.59 -24.94
CA VAL A 25 14.88 11.77 -25.65
C VAL A 25 14.88 10.32 -25.16
N LEU A 26 16.05 9.72 -24.96
CA LEU A 26 16.15 8.36 -24.43
C LEU A 26 15.67 8.27 -22.97
N ALA A 27 15.98 9.27 -22.14
CA ALA A 27 15.50 9.33 -20.76
C ALA A 27 13.98 9.45 -20.69
N THR A 28 13.36 10.30 -21.53
CA THR A 28 11.90 10.41 -21.59
C THR A 28 11.23 9.13 -22.08
N LEU A 29 11.81 8.47 -23.09
CA LEU A 29 11.27 7.21 -23.62
C LEU A 29 11.33 6.08 -22.56
N ALA A 30 12.40 6.04 -21.76
CA ALA A 30 12.57 5.06 -20.70
C ALA A 30 11.71 5.35 -19.45
N ALA A 31 11.44 6.62 -19.15
CA ALA A 31 10.64 7.01 -17.99
C ALA A 31 9.14 6.79 -18.19
N LEU A 32 8.64 6.87 -19.43
CA LEU A 32 7.22 6.72 -19.76
C LEU A 32 6.58 5.43 -19.19
N PRO A 33 7.15 4.21 -19.38
CA PRO A 33 6.56 2.99 -18.83
C PRO A 33 6.55 2.96 -17.29
N ALA A 34 7.55 3.56 -16.62
CA ALA A 34 7.59 3.61 -15.16
C ALA A 34 6.49 4.50 -14.58
N VAL A 35 6.21 5.65 -15.24
CA VAL A 35 5.10 6.54 -14.85
C VAL A 35 3.76 5.85 -15.07
N ILE A 36 3.60 5.11 -16.18
CA ILE A 36 2.38 4.34 -16.46
C ILE A 36 2.19 3.25 -15.40
N ALA A 37 3.23 2.47 -15.08
CA ALA A 37 3.16 1.44 -14.05
C ALA A 37 2.82 2.02 -12.67
N LEU A 38 3.40 3.18 -12.32
CA LEU A 38 3.07 3.88 -11.08
C LEU A 38 1.62 4.37 -11.05
N ALA A 39 1.11 4.92 -12.16
CA ALA A 39 -0.29 5.32 -12.26
C ALA A 39 -1.24 4.13 -12.10
N PHE A 40 -0.95 2.99 -12.72
CA PHE A 40 -1.71 1.76 -12.52
C PHE A 40 -1.61 1.23 -11.08
N ALA A 41 -0.45 1.34 -10.44
CA ALA A 41 -0.28 0.95 -9.03
C ALA A 41 -1.09 1.85 -8.08
N ILE A 42 -1.20 3.15 -8.37
CA ILE A 42 -2.01 4.08 -7.56
C ILE A 42 -3.51 3.80 -7.74
N ILE A 43 -3.95 3.56 -8.98
CA ILE A 43 -5.37 3.34 -9.30
C ILE A 43 -5.83 1.93 -8.90
N GLY A 44 -4.97 0.91 -9.09
CA GLY A 44 -5.26 -0.50 -8.76
C GLY A 44 -4.81 -0.93 -7.36
N GLY A 45 -3.94 -0.17 -6.69
CA GLY A 45 -3.44 -0.50 -5.35
C GLY A 45 -4.48 -0.33 -4.24
N GLY A 46 -5.58 0.38 -4.49
CA GLY A 46 -6.71 0.49 -3.57
C GLY A 46 -7.61 -0.76 -3.54
N SER A 47 -7.64 -1.58 -4.59
CA SER A 47 -8.51 -2.76 -4.65
C SER A 47 -7.84 -4.06 -4.20
N ALA A 48 -6.51 -4.12 -4.12
CA ALA A 48 -5.78 -5.31 -3.66
C ALA A 48 -5.86 -5.55 -2.13
N LEU A 49 -6.43 -4.61 -1.37
CA LEU A 49 -6.63 -4.76 0.07
C LEU A 49 -8.01 -5.30 0.44
N ALA A 50 -8.96 -5.40 -0.51
CA ALA A 50 -10.33 -5.84 -0.26
C ALA A 50 -10.55 -7.36 -0.39
N SER A 51 -9.51 -8.17 -0.66
CA SER A 51 -9.62 -9.63 -0.79
C SER A 51 -8.58 -10.41 0.03
N ARG A 52 -8.30 -9.96 1.26
CA ARG A 52 -7.64 -10.82 2.25
C ARG A 52 -8.59 -11.10 3.40
N ASP A 53 -9.54 -11.99 3.11
CA ASP A 53 -10.35 -12.69 4.11
C ASP A 53 -9.59 -13.85 4.78
N GLU A 54 -8.26 -13.94 4.63
CA GLU A 54 -7.46 -14.95 5.32
C GLU A 54 -6.09 -14.40 5.71
N GLY A 55 -5.84 -14.34 7.02
CA GLY A 55 -4.50 -14.19 7.58
C GLY A 55 -4.25 -12.85 8.25
N VAL A 56 -4.58 -12.79 9.55
CA VAL A 56 -4.13 -11.80 10.54
C VAL A 56 -2.68 -11.36 10.25
N PRO A 57 -2.44 -10.14 9.76
CA PRO A 57 -1.09 -9.59 9.68
C PRO A 57 -0.69 -9.11 11.08
N ALA A 58 0.59 -9.26 11.42
CA ALA A 58 1.16 -8.86 12.70
C ALA A 58 0.76 -7.42 13.07
N GLY A 59 -0.11 -7.29 14.07
CA GLY A 59 -0.81 -6.04 14.43
C GLY A 59 -2.33 -6.11 14.25
N GLY A 60 -2.93 -7.30 14.42
CA GLY A 60 -4.32 -7.60 14.07
C GLY A 60 -5.34 -6.57 14.58
N PHE A 61 -6.24 -6.20 13.71
CA PHE A 61 -7.50 -5.57 14.08
C PHE A 61 -8.59 -6.36 13.36
N ALA A 62 -9.69 -6.66 14.06
CA ALA A 62 -10.87 -7.16 13.39
C ALA A 62 -11.64 -5.99 12.80
N THR A 63 -12.51 -6.27 11.84
CA THR A 63 -13.32 -5.22 11.23
C THR A 63 -14.79 -5.55 11.36
N VAL A 64 -15.58 -4.59 11.81
CA VAL A 64 -17.02 -4.73 12.03
C VAL A 64 -17.75 -3.65 11.26
N THR A 65 -18.80 -4.03 10.55
CA THR A 65 -19.69 -3.11 9.85
C THR A 65 -20.79 -2.65 10.80
N VAL A 66 -20.98 -1.34 10.93
CA VAL A 66 -22.02 -0.74 11.77
C VAL A 66 -23.40 -0.98 11.17
N GLU A 67 -24.32 -1.59 11.92
CA GLU A 67 -25.70 -1.78 11.50
C GLU A 67 -26.58 -0.55 11.83
N PRO A 68 -27.73 -0.39 11.14
CA PRO A 68 -28.68 0.68 11.48
C PRO A 68 -29.20 0.54 12.91
N GLY A 69 -28.88 1.53 13.76
CA GLY A 69 -29.31 1.55 15.17
C GLY A 69 -28.20 1.19 16.15
N ASP A 70 -27.03 0.77 15.66
CA ASP A 70 -25.88 0.50 16.50
C ASP A 70 -25.31 1.77 17.12
N THR A 71 -24.69 1.59 18.28
CA THR A 71 -23.92 2.62 18.97
C THR A 71 -22.54 2.04 19.31
N LEU A 72 -21.50 2.88 19.35
CA LEU A 72 -20.18 2.43 19.79
C LEU A 72 -20.22 1.75 21.17
N TRP A 73 -21.13 2.20 22.03
CA TRP A 73 -21.34 1.62 23.35
C TRP A 73 -21.90 0.19 23.29
N ALA A 74 -22.93 -0.03 22.46
CA ALA A 74 -23.51 -1.37 22.27
C ALA A 74 -22.48 -2.33 21.65
N ILE A 75 -21.74 -1.88 20.63
CA ILE A 75 -20.67 -2.65 20.00
C ILE A 75 -19.60 -3.00 21.04
N ALA A 76 -19.17 -2.05 21.88
CA ALA A 76 -18.18 -2.30 22.93
C ALA A 76 -18.63 -3.35 23.95
N LEU A 77 -19.89 -3.30 24.37
CA LEU A 77 -20.50 -4.29 25.28
C LEU A 77 -20.54 -5.69 24.68
N GLU A 78 -20.78 -5.79 23.37
CA GLU A 78 -20.86 -7.06 22.67
C GLU A 78 -19.49 -7.71 22.48
N ILE A 79 -18.50 -6.95 22.02
CA ILE A 79 -17.17 -7.48 21.72
C ILE A 79 -16.33 -7.74 22.98
N ALA A 80 -16.49 -6.93 24.03
CA ALA A 80 -15.65 -6.96 25.22
C ALA A 80 -16.46 -6.80 26.51
N PRO A 81 -17.33 -7.77 26.86
CA PRO A 81 -18.21 -7.69 28.02
C PRO A 81 -17.47 -7.66 29.36
N SER A 82 -16.20 -8.08 29.38
CA SER A 82 -15.34 -8.11 30.57
C SER A 82 -14.48 -6.85 30.76
N ALA A 83 -14.41 -5.97 29.75
CA ALA A 83 -13.67 -4.71 29.80
C ALA A 83 -14.61 -3.54 30.14
N ASP A 84 -14.05 -2.42 30.63
CA ASP A 84 -14.84 -1.18 30.77
C ASP A 84 -15.23 -0.68 29.37
N PRO A 85 -16.54 -0.54 29.04
CA PRO A 85 -16.97 -0.04 27.74
C PRO A 85 -16.39 1.32 27.38
N ARG A 86 -16.06 2.17 28.37
CA ARG A 86 -15.42 3.48 28.12
C ARG A 86 -14.04 3.32 27.48
N ASP A 87 -13.21 2.44 28.04
CA ASP A 87 -11.85 2.20 27.55
C ASP A 87 -11.87 1.57 26.15
N VAL A 88 -12.86 0.72 25.88
CA VAL A 88 -13.06 0.09 24.57
C VAL A 88 -13.51 1.11 23.53
N VAL A 89 -14.51 1.94 23.84
CA VAL A 89 -14.98 3.02 22.95
C VAL A 89 -13.83 3.97 22.64
N ASP A 90 -13.08 4.39 23.65
CA ASP A 90 -11.92 5.28 23.48
C ASP A 90 -10.84 4.64 22.59
N ALA A 91 -10.61 3.33 22.72
CA ALA A 91 -9.68 2.62 21.85
C ALA A 91 -10.17 2.54 20.40
N ILE A 92 -11.47 2.30 20.19
CA ILE A 92 -12.08 2.27 18.85
C ILE A 92 -12.02 3.66 18.21
N VAL A 93 -12.37 4.72 18.94
CA VAL A 93 -12.33 6.11 18.46
C VAL A 93 -10.91 6.49 18.03
N ARG A 94 -9.90 6.17 18.86
CA ARG A 94 -8.49 6.44 18.54
C ARG A 94 -8.00 5.64 17.34
N LEU A 95 -8.37 4.37 17.24
CA LEU A 95 -7.93 3.49 16.14
C LEU A 95 -8.55 3.91 14.79
N ASN A 96 -9.81 4.36 14.80
CA ASN A 96 -10.55 4.76 13.60
C ASN A 96 -10.49 6.26 13.32
N ALA A 97 -9.74 7.03 14.13
CA ALA A 97 -9.63 8.49 14.05
C ALA A 97 -11.00 9.20 13.96
N LEU A 98 -11.96 8.76 14.78
CA LEU A 98 -13.32 9.32 14.76
C LEU A 98 -13.35 10.69 15.47
N ASP A 99 -14.13 11.62 14.92
CA ASP A 99 -14.45 12.91 15.53
C ASP A 99 -15.51 12.72 16.64
N GLY A 100 -15.15 11.97 17.68
CA GLY A 100 -16.02 11.64 18.81
C GLY A 100 -16.75 10.29 18.65
N VAL A 101 -17.97 10.20 19.18
CA VAL A 101 -18.73 8.93 19.31
C VAL A 101 -19.79 8.76 18.20
N VAL A 102 -19.79 9.65 17.21
CA VAL A 102 -20.76 9.61 16.12
C VAL A 102 -20.32 8.58 15.08
N ILE A 103 -21.19 7.61 14.81
CA ILE A 103 -21.00 6.58 13.78
C ILE A 103 -22.18 6.58 12.83
N SER A 104 -21.93 6.18 11.58
CA SER A 104 -22.97 6.06 10.55
C SER A 104 -23.22 4.59 10.22
N ALA A 105 -24.47 4.24 9.93
CA ALA A 105 -24.79 2.90 9.46
C ALA A 105 -24.06 2.58 8.14
N GLY A 106 -23.56 1.35 8.02
CA GLY A 106 -22.71 0.89 6.92
C GLY A 106 -21.25 1.36 7.01
N GLN A 107 -20.86 2.06 8.07
CA GLN A 107 -19.46 2.42 8.31
C GLN A 107 -18.68 1.20 8.78
N GLU A 108 -17.46 1.06 8.28
CA GLU A 108 -16.54 0.00 8.67
C GLU A 108 -15.66 0.49 9.83
N LEU A 109 -15.65 -0.27 10.94
CA LEU A 109 -14.90 0.05 12.15
C LEU A 109 -13.83 -1.00 12.42
N ALA A 110 -12.58 -0.55 12.55
CA ALA A 110 -11.48 -1.35 13.03
C ALA A 110 -11.57 -1.54 14.55
N ILE A 111 -11.52 -2.78 14.99
CA ILE A 111 -11.57 -3.19 16.38
C ILE A 111 -10.16 -3.64 16.80
N PRO A 112 -9.59 -3.05 17.88
CA PRO A 112 -8.27 -3.44 18.37
C PRO A 112 -8.19 -4.96 18.67
N ALA A 113 -7.11 -5.65 18.29
CA ALA A 113 -6.93 -7.10 18.53
C ALA A 113 -7.22 -7.54 19.96
N GLN A 114 -6.88 -6.70 20.95
CA GLN A 114 -7.11 -7.05 22.35
C GLN A 114 -8.60 -7.23 22.70
N TYR A 115 -9.53 -6.70 21.88
CA TYR A 115 -10.98 -6.80 22.05
C TYR A 115 -11.65 -7.59 20.92
N ALA A 116 -10.94 -7.83 19.81
CA ALA A 116 -11.41 -8.63 18.68
C ALA A 116 -11.53 -10.13 18.96
N THR A 117 -11.02 -10.59 20.12
CA THR A 117 -11.11 -11.99 20.54
C THR A 117 -12.41 -12.23 21.30
N ALA A 118 -13.53 -12.24 20.58
CA ALA A 118 -14.78 -12.79 21.07
C ALA A 118 -15.16 -14.02 20.21
N PRO A 119 -15.58 -15.14 20.83
CA PRO A 119 -15.69 -16.46 20.21
C PRO A 119 -16.82 -16.63 19.18
#